data_AF-Q0R0E6-F1
#
_entry.id   AF-Q0R0E6-F1
#
_cell.length_a   1.000
_cell.length_b   1.000
_cell.length_c   1.000
_cell.angle_alpha   90.00
_cell.angle_beta   90.00
_cell.angle_gamma   90.00
#
_symmetry.space_group_name_H-M   'P 1'
#
loop_
_entity.id
_entity.type
_entity.pdbx_description
1 polymer ?
#
loop_
_entity_poly.entity_id
_entity_poly.type
_entity_poly.pdbx_seq_one_letter_code
_entity_poly.pdbx_strand_id
1 'polypeptide(L)'
;ARGACEAANAIGAVVDAILVGHSPDADLRRIVTATEGQCFSISHLGEGFELLESEAVVSLKARRGGAEKPPFVPRQVDFRAIAQREIIQGSNVPRVNDSTKERYAGAKVLSLASVESCNKATPLGPGAVKRVLSELKQLGESSARGIHIFPSEDISFWRVLLEGHPDSPFVGGIFAVDIVLPNDYPFKPPKINFHTPIYHCNVNTNGAICLDILKDSWSPSLSVFKCLESIRALMADPNPDDAMRQWIAELTLAHKQSNGADTRYFDQ
;
A
#
# COMPACT_ATOMS: atom_id res chain seq x y z
N ALA A 1 7.52 -33.92 14.43
CA ALA A 1 8.40 -32.74 14.56
C ALA A 1 9.84 -32.99 14.09
N ARG A 2 10.61 -33.87 14.76
CA ARG A 2 12.03 -34.14 14.40
C ARG A 2 12.27 -34.49 12.93
N GLY A 3 11.54 -35.45 12.37
CA GLY A 3 11.69 -35.83 10.95
C GLY A 3 11.36 -34.68 9.97
N ALA A 4 10.40 -33.81 10.32
CA ALA A 4 10.08 -32.63 9.52
C ALA A 4 11.22 -31.58 9.58
N CYS A 5 11.84 -31.40 10.76
CA CYS A 5 13.03 -30.55 10.91
C CYS A 5 14.21 -31.08 10.09
N GLU A 6 14.45 -32.40 10.13
CA GLU A 6 15.52 -33.06 9.37
C GLU A 6 15.28 -32.92 7.85
N ALA A 7 14.05 -33.10 7.39
CA ALA A 7 13.67 -32.93 5.98
C ALA A 7 13.85 -31.48 5.50
N ALA A 8 13.40 -30.48 6.29
CA ALA A 8 13.59 -29.07 5.97
C ALA A 8 15.07 -28.69 5.91
N ASN A 9 15.85 -29.18 6.88
CA ASN A 9 17.30 -28.98 6.90
C ASN A 9 18.00 -29.62 5.71
N ALA A 10 17.60 -30.81 5.26
CA ALA A 10 18.25 -31.51 4.15
C ALA A 10 18.23 -30.72 2.82
N ILE A 11 17.21 -29.88 2.63
CA ILE A 11 17.04 -29.07 1.43
C ILE A 11 17.34 -27.57 1.63
N GLY A 12 17.76 -27.19 2.85
CA GLY A 12 17.99 -25.78 3.20
C GLY A 12 16.74 -24.91 3.16
N ALA A 13 15.58 -25.48 3.50
CA ALA A 13 14.33 -24.75 3.60
C ALA A 13 14.31 -23.86 4.86
N VAL A 14 13.72 -22.68 4.71
CA VAL A 14 13.36 -21.80 5.82
C VAL A 14 11.87 -21.99 6.07
N VAL A 15 11.48 -22.25 7.32
CA VAL A 15 10.07 -22.48 7.70
C VAL A 15 9.59 -21.32 8.56
N ASP A 16 8.63 -20.57 8.05
CA ASP A 16 7.86 -19.63 8.85
C ASP A 16 6.56 -20.27 9.34
N ALA A 17 6.02 -19.78 10.43
CA ALA A 17 4.73 -20.22 10.96
C ALA A 17 3.82 -19.03 11.20
N ILE A 18 2.56 -19.14 10.77
CA ILE A 18 1.48 -18.25 11.17
C ILE A 18 0.59 -19.03 12.15
N LEU A 19 0.59 -18.60 13.40
CA LEU A 19 -0.10 -19.26 14.49
C LEU A 19 -1.55 -18.77 14.53
N VAL A 20 -2.47 -19.72 14.43
CA VAL A 20 -3.92 -19.47 14.52
C VAL A 20 -4.40 -20.04 15.86
N GLY A 21 -4.98 -19.19 16.70
CA GLY A 21 -5.51 -19.57 18.03
C GLY A 21 -4.53 -19.33 19.19
N HIS A 22 -4.94 -19.73 20.40
CA HIS A 22 -4.30 -19.30 21.66
C HIS A 22 -3.26 -20.28 22.23
N SER A 23 -3.01 -21.42 21.57
CA SER A 23 -2.15 -22.49 22.09
C SER A 23 -1.08 -22.86 21.06
N PRO A 24 0.00 -22.07 20.95
CA PRO A 24 1.01 -22.27 19.92
C PRO A 24 1.85 -23.52 20.20
N ASP A 25 2.02 -24.36 19.18
CA ASP A 25 2.78 -25.61 19.28
C ASP A 25 4.28 -25.35 19.51
N ALA A 26 4.81 -25.89 20.61
CA ALA A 26 6.20 -25.69 21.01
C ALA A 26 7.20 -26.33 20.03
N ASP A 27 6.85 -27.46 19.42
CA ASP A 27 7.70 -28.17 18.47
C ASP A 27 7.71 -27.46 17.11
N LEU A 28 6.58 -26.92 16.66
CA LEU A 28 6.52 -26.05 15.48
C LEU A 28 7.45 -24.85 15.66
N ARG A 29 7.38 -24.18 16.82
CA ARG A 29 8.26 -23.04 17.12
C ARG A 29 9.73 -23.41 17.17
N ARG A 30 10.08 -24.64 17.55
CA ARG A 30 11.46 -25.16 17.48
C ARG A 30 11.92 -25.41 16.04
N ILE A 31 11.05 -25.95 15.18
CA ILE A 31 11.34 -26.12 13.74
C ILE A 31 11.62 -24.76 13.10
N VAL A 32 10.82 -23.75 13.43
CA VAL A 32 11.02 -22.38 12.94
C VAL A 32 12.38 -21.83 13.38
N THR A 33 12.76 -22.01 14.66
CA THR A 33 14.11 -21.63 15.12
C THR A 33 15.21 -22.38 14.37
N ALA A 34 15.08 -23.70 14.21
CA ALA A 34 16.07 -24.55 13.55
C ALA A 34 16.35 -24.12 12.10
N THR A 35 15.30 -23.66 11.42
CA THR A 35 15.32 -23.26 10.02
C THR A 35 15.51 -21.75 9.84
N GLU A 36 15.73 -21.01 10.93
CA GLU A 36 15.89 -19.54 10.96
C GLU A 36 14.67 -18.73 10.46
N GLY A 37 13.49 -19.33 10.45
CA GLY A 37 12.26 -18.64 10.09
C GLY A 37 11.71 -17.72 11.20
N GLN A 38 10.49 -17.25 11.01
CA GLN A 38 9.76 -16.41 11.95
C GLN A 38 8.40 -17.02 12.32
N CYS A 39 7.99 -16.81 13.56
CA CYS A 39 6.65 -17.18 14.04
C CYS A 39 5.82 -15.91 14.16
N PHE A 40 4.68 -15.88 13.48
CA PHE A 40 3.73 -14.79 13.54
C PHE A 40 2.46 -15.25 14.26
N SER A 41 1.80 -14.32 14.94
CA SER A 41 0.46 -14.52 15.50
C SER A 41 -0.47 -13.52 14.85
N ILE A 42 -1.71 -13.96 14.59
CA ILE A 42 -2.76 -13.11 14.04
C ILE A 42 -4.01 -13.19 14.93
N SER A 43 -4.69 -12.06 15.07
CA SER A 43 -5.88 -11.90 15.91
C SER A 43 -7.17 -12.11 15.11
N HIS A 44 -7.13 -11.79 13.82
CA HIS A 44 -8.23 -11.98 12.87
C HIS A 44 -7.67 -12.23 11.46
N LEU A 45 -8.53 -12.73 10.55
CA LEU A 45 -8.12 -13.05 9.18
C LEU A 45 -7.55 -11.84 8.41
N GLY A 46 -8.14 -10.65 8.60
CA GLY A 46 -7.63 -9.40 8.03
C GLY A 46 -6.15 -9.14 8.36
N GLU A 47 -5.75 -9.34 9.62
CA GLU A 47 -4.35 -9.21 10.04
C GLU A 47 -3.46 -10.27 9.36
N GLY A 48 -3.96 -11.49 9.18
CA GLY A 48 -3.26 -12.54 8.45
C GLY A 48 -3.04 -12.22 6.98
N PHE A 49 -4.01 -11.61 6.32
CA PHE A 49 -3.84 -11.15 4.95
C PHE A 49 -2.85 -10.00 4.85
N GLU A 50 -2.95 -8.99 5.72
CA GLU A 50 -2.00 -7.88 5.75
C GLU A 50 -0.57 -8.33 6.07
N LEU A 51 -0.43 -9.34 6.94
CA LEU A 51 0.85 -9.98 7.23
C LEU A 51 1.46 -10.60 5.97
N LEU A 52 0.66 -11.33 5.17
CA LEU A 52 1.10 -11.93 3.91
C LEU A 52 1.41 -10.87 2.83
N GLU A 53 0.88 -9.66 2.94
CA GLU A 53 1.22 -8.52 2.08
C GLU A 53 2.52 -7.80 2.52
N SER A 54 3.02 -8.07 3.74
CA SER A 54 4.25 -7.43 4.24
C SER A 54 5.50 -7.98 3.54
N GLU A 55 6.38 -7.08 3.10
CA GLU A 55 7.67 -7.45 2.50
C GLU A 55 8.51 -8.33 3.45
N ALA A 56 8.38 -8.12 4.77
CA ALA A 56 9.06 -8.96 5.75
C ALA A 56 8.61 -10.41 5.72
N VAL A 57 7.42 -10.73 5.20
CA VAL A 57 6.95 -12.12 5.02
C VAL A 57 7.31 -12.65 3.64
N VAL A 58 7.27 -11.81 2.61
CA VAL A 58 7.39 -12.23 1.19
C VAL A 58 8.83 -12.17 0.66
N SER A 59 9.70 -11.29 1.20
CA SER A 59 11.05 -11.06 0.69
C SER A 59 12.13 -11.54 1.67
N LEU A 60 12.70 -12.71 1.37
CA LEU A 60 13.86 -13.24 2.10
C LEU A 60 15.09 -12.32 2.01
N LYS A 61 15.18 -11.47 0.98
CA LYS A 61 16.25 -10.46 0.83
C LYS A 61 16.02 -9.28 1.77
N ALA A 62 14.79 -8.80 1.90
CA ALA A 62 14.44 -7.73 2.83
C ALA A 62 14.67 -8.13 4.30
N ARG A 63 14.33 -9.37 4.66
CA ARG A 63 14.65 -9.92 5.99
C ARG A 63 16.14 -9.89 6.32
N ARG A 64 16.98 -9.96 5.29
CA ARG A 64 18.44 -9.88 5.39
C ARG A 64 18.98 -8.46 5.27
N GLY A 65 18.13 -7.44 5.32
CA GLY A 65 18.54 -6.03 5.13
C GLY A 65 19.15 -5.78 3.75
N GLY A 66 18.73 -6.53 2.72
CA GLY A 66 19.27 -6.43 1.37
C GLY A 66 20.47 -7.34 1.08
N ALA A 67 20.99 -8.10 2.06
CA ALA A 67 22.11 -9.01 1.83
C ALA A 67 21.72 -10.22 0.97
N GLU A 68 22.69 -10.72 0.20
CA GLU A 68 22.53 -11.90 -0.65
C GLU A 68 22.28 -13.18 0.16
N LYS A 69 21.63 -14.16 -0.47
CA LYS A 69 21.37 -15.46 0.17
C LYS A 69 22.70 -16.18 0.43
N PRO A 70 23.05 -16.51 1.68
CA PRO A 70 24.26 -17.25 1.97
C PRO A 70 24.21 -18.66 1.37
N PRO A 71 25.37 -19.27 1.06
CA PRO A 71 25.42 -20.66 0.62
C PRO A 71 24.84 -21.58 1.69
N PHE A 72 24.09 -22.59 1.25
CA PHE A 72 23.46 -23.53 2.16
C PHE A 72 24.51 -24.41 2.84
N VAL A 73 24.45 -24.50 4.17
CA VAL A 73 25.25 -25.39 5.00
C VAL A 73 24.30 -26.27 5.81
N PRO A 74 24.37 -27.62 5.67
CA PRO A 74 23.58 -28.53 6.49
C PRO A 74 23.80 -28.29 7.98
N ARG A 75 22.71 -28.14 8.72
CA ARG A 75 22.75 -27.86 10.16
C ARG A 75 22.63 -29.16 10.93
N GLN A 76 23.58 -29.45 11.81
CA GLN A 76 23.37 -30.43 12.87
C GLN A 76 22.57 -29.76 13.98
N VAL A 77 21.37 -30.25 14.23
CA VAL A 77 20.44 -29.62 15.15
C VAL A 77 19.99 -30.64 16.19
N ASP A 78 20.35 -30.41 17.46
CA ASP A 78 19.72 -31.13 18.57
C ASP A 78 18.34 -30.53 18.84
N PHE A 79 17.31 -31.12 18.23
CA PHE A 79 15.94 -30.63 18.26
C PHE A 79 15.41 -30.36 19.68
N ARG A 80 15.83 -31.14 20.68
CA ARG A 80 15.34 -31.01 22.06
C ARG A 80 15.98 -29.84 22.80
N ALA A 81 17.19 -29.46 22.42
CA ALA A 81 17.94 -28.35 23.02
C ALA A 81 17.58 -26.99 22.41
N ILE A 82 16.82 -26.95 21.30
CA ILE A 82 16.44 -25.70 20.65
C ILE A 82 15.41 -24.93 21.49
N ALA A 83 15.69 -23.65 21.70
CA ALA A 83 14.73 -22.70 22.25
C ALA A 83 13.59 -22.41 21.26
N GLN A 84 12.36 -22.28 21.77
CA GLN A 84 11.21 -21.93 20.95
C GLN A 84 11.37 -20.53 20.36
N ARG A 85 11.01 -20.35 19.08
CA ARG A 85 11.03 -19.03 18.44
C ARG A 85 10.06 -18.08 19.12
N GLU A 86 10.46 -16.83 19.32
CA GLU A 86 9.56 -15.77 19.77
C GLU A 86 8.44 -15.53 18.76
N ILE A 87 7.29 -15.10 19.27
CA ILE A 87 6.09 -14.84 18.48
C ILE A 87 6.03 -13.35 18.19
N ILE A 88 5.96 -13.00 16.92
CA ILE A 88 5.78 -11.62 16.43
C ILE A 88 4.30 -11.43 16.16
N GLN A 89 3.66 -10.43 16.77
CA GLN A 89 2.29 -10.07 16.39
C GLN A 89 2.29 -9.52 14.96
N GLY A 90 1.32 -9.94 14.14
CA GLY A 90 1.21 -9.53 12.73
C GLY A 90 1.20 -8.01 12.58
N SER A 91 0.51 -7.32 13.49
CA SER A 91 0.47 -5.86 13.61
C SER A 91 1.84 -5.20 13.81
N ASN A 92 2.81 -5.92 14.38
CA ASN A 92 4.13 -5.41 14.73
C ASN A 92 5.18 -5.72 13.67
N VAL A 93 4.81 -6.39 12.57
CA VAL A 93 5.74 -6.69 11.48
C VAL A 93 6.08 -5.39 10.76
N PRO A 94 7.37 -5.02 10.65
CA PRO A 94 7.79 -3.82 9.96
C PRO A 94 7.26 -3.82 8.52
N ARG A 95 6.61 -2.74 8.14
CA ARG A 95 6.18 -2.47 6.76
C ARG A 95 7.18 -1.53 6.12
N VAL A 96 7.32 -1.61 4.80
CA VAL A 96 8.16 -0.67 4.07
C VAL A 96 7.59 0.73 4.24
N ASN A 97 8.33 1.61 4.90
CA ASN A 97 7.99 3.02 4.95
C ASN A 97 8.04 3.57 3.53
N ASP A 98 6.93 4.13 3.04
CA ASP A 98 6.95 4.89 1.80
C ASP A 98 7.72 6.18 2.06
N SER A 99 8.94 6.26 1.52
CA SER A 99 9.83 7.43 1.60
C SER A 99 9.16 8.72 1.13
N THR A 100 8.09 8.62 0.33
CA THR A 100 7.27 9.74 -0.11
C THR A 100 6.44 10.33 1.02
N LYS A 101 5.85 9.48 1.89
CA LYS A 101 5.05 9.94 3.04
C LYS A 101 5.93 10.69 4.03
N GLU A 102 7.14 10.21 4.30
CA GLU A 102 8.09 10.88 5.19
C GLU A 102 8.55 12.23 4.64
N ARG A 103 8.90 12.30 3.35
CA ARG A 103 9.38 13.53 2.71
C ARG A 103 8.38 14.68 2.79
N TYR A 104 7.08 14.40 2.69
CA TYR A 104 6.03 15.41 2.64
C TYR A 104 5.13 15.44 3.88
N ALA A 105 5.46 14.70 4.95
CA ALA A 105 4.69 14.69 6.21
C ALA A 105 4.54 16.10 6.81
N GLY A 106 5.58 16.93 6.72
CA GLY A 106 5.59 18.32 7.21
C GLY A 106 5.35 19.39 6.14
N ALA A 107 4.95 19.02 4.92
CA ALA A 107 4.76 19.97 3.84
C ALA A 107 3.59 20.92 4.15
N LYS A 108 3.86 22.24 4.16
CA LYS A 108 2.82 23.26 4.32
C LYS A 108 2.03 23.38 3.03
N VAL A 109 0.75 23.04 3.09
CA VAL A 109 -0.19 23.17 1.98
C VAL A 109 -0.89 24.52 2.02
N LEU A 110 -1.25 25.01 0.84
CA LEU A 110 -1.88 26.30 0.62
C LEU A 110 -3.29 26.11 0.09
N SER A 111 -4.14 27.12 0.29
CA SER A 111 -5.38 27.21 -0.48
C SER A 111 -5.05 27.48 -1.94
N LEU A 112 -5.89 26.99 -2.84
CA LEU A 112 -5.67 27.15 -4.28
C LEU A 112 -5.61 28.63 -4.71
N ALA A 113 -6.35 29.52 -4.05
CA ALA A 113 -6.31 30.96 -4.30
C ALA A 113 -4.94 31.60 -3.96
N SER A 114 -4.12 30.94 -3.15
CA SER A 114 -2.80 31.44 -2.73
C SER A 114 -1.65 30.91 -3.59
N VAL A 115 -1.93 30.10 -4.63
CA VAL A 115 -0.91 29.44 -5.47
C VAL A 115 -0.07 30.43 -6.26
N GLU A 116 -0.66 31.54 -6.70
CA GLU A 116 0.06 32.58 -7.46
C GLU A 116 1.19 33.22 -6.66
N SER A 117 1.19 33.06 -5.33
CA SER A 117 2.24 33.55 -4.42
C SER A 117 3.38 32.54 -4.16
N CYS A 118 3.36 31.35 -4.77
CA CYS A 118 4.42 30.35 -4.62
C CYS A 118 5.73 30.79 -5.32
N ASN A 119 6.60 31.48 -4.58
CA ASN A 119 7.91 31.97 -5.05
C ASN A 119 9.09 31.07 -4.65
N LYS A 120 8.87 29.80 -4.28
CA LYS A 120 9.97 28.88 -3.90
C LYS A 120 10.43 28.01 -5.08
N ALA A 121 11.69 27.58 -5.00
CA ALA A 121 12.33 26.71 -5.99
C ALA A 121 11.58 25.38 -6.10
N THR A 122 10.90 25.17 -7.23
CA THR A 122 10.30 23.89 -7.62
C THR A 122 11.31 23.08 -8.45
N PRO A 123 11.32 21.74 -8.36
CA PRO A 123 12.20 20.91 -9.18
C PRO A 123 11.72 20.79 -10.65
N LEU A 124 10.56 21.37 -10.98
CA LEU A 124 9.95 21.32 -12.31
C LEU A 124 10.61 22.30 -13.29
N GLY A 125 10.74 21.89 -14.56
CA GLY A 125 11.19 22.77 -15.63
C GLY A 125 10.15 23.85 -16.00
N PRO A 126 10.53 24.96 -16.67
CA PRO A 126 9.63 26.08 -16.94
C PRO A 126 8.34 25.73 -17.69
N GLY A 127 8.41 24.79 -18.64
CA GLY A 127 7.24 24.30 -19.37
C GLY A 127 6.27 23.50 -18.48
N ALA A 128 6.81 22.68 -17.59
CA ALA A 128 6.04 21.92 -16.60
C ALA A 128 5.37 22.86 -15.59
N VAL A 129 6.08 23.91 -15.13
CA VAL A 129 5.51 24.95 -14.26
C VAL A 129 4.29 25.61 -14.91
N LYS A 130 4.41 26.04 -16.17
CA LYS A 130 3.29 26.65 -16.91
C LYS A 130 2.11 25.69 -17.04
N ARG A 131 2.38 24.41 -17.33
CA ARG A 131 1.36 23.36 -17.40
C ARG A 131 0.65 23.17 -16.05
N VAL A 132 1.41 23.07 -14.96
CA VAL A 132 0.89 22.88 -13.60
C VAL A 132 0.02 24.05 -13.15
N LEU A 133 0.50 25.29 -13.32
CA LEU A 133 -0.28 26.48 -12.96
C LEU A 133 -1.58 26.57 -13.76
N SER A 134 -1.55 26.18 -15.04
CA SER A 134 -2.77 26.09 -15.86
C SER A 134 -3.74 25.03 -15.34
N GLU A 135 -3.26 23.86 -14.91
CA GLU A 135 -4.11 22.83 -14.31
C GLU A 135 -4.69 23.28 -12.97
N LEU A 136 -3.89 23.86 -12.09
CA LEU A 136 -4.35 24.39 -10.80
C LEU A 136 -5.41 25.47 -10.98
N LYS A 137 -5.26 26.34 -12.00
CA LYS A 137 -6.28 27.36 -12.32
C LYS A 137 -7.60 26.72 -12.77
N GLN A 138 -7.55 25.75 -13.69
CA GLN A 138 -8.75 25.02 -14.14
C GLN A 138 -9.44 24.27 -12.99
N LEU A 139 -8.66 23.74 -12.06
CA LEU A 139 -9.13 23.02 -10.90
C LEU A 139 -9.86 23.91 -9.88
N GLY A 140 -9.52 25.20 -9.80
CA GLY A 140 -10.18 26.13 -8.87
C GLY A 140 -11.62 26.44 -9.21
N GLU A 141 -11.96 26.32 -10.48
CA GLU A 141 -13.34 26.41 -10.97
C GLU A 141 -14.11 25.09 -10.75
N SER A 142 -13.39 23.99 -10.44
CA SER A 142 -13.89 22.62 -10.44
C SER A 142 -14.17 22.04 -9.04
N SER A 143 -14.01 22.82 -7.96
CA SER A 143 -14.21 22.41 -6.56
C SER A 143 -15.61 21.81 -6.25
N ALA A 144 -16.53 21.83 -7.21
CA ALA A 144 -17.91 21.37 -7.08
C ALA A 144 -18.10 19.84 -7.14
N ARG A 145 -17.06 19.04 -7.41
CA ARG A 145 -17.21 17.57 -7.53
C ARG A 145 -16.83 16.78 -6.29
N GLY A 146 -16.50 17.40 -5.16
CA GLY A 146 -15.97 16.67 -3.99
C GLY A 146 -14.49 16.31 -4.14
N ILE A 147 -13.75 17.13 -4.89
CA ILE A 147 -12.30 17.10 -5.02
C ILE A 147 -11.78 18.44 -4.56
N HIS A 148 -11.03 18.46 -3.46
CA HIS A 148 -10.50 19.69 -2.85
C HIS A 148 -8.98 19.65 -2.87
N ILE A 149 -8.35 20.59 -3.57
CA ILE A 149 -6.91 20.55 -3.85
C ILE A 149 -6.17 21.61 -3.04
N PHE A 150 -5.11 21.17 -2.36
CA PHE A 150 -4.24 21.97 -1.50
C PHE A 150 -2.78 21.78 -1.97
N PRO A 151 -2.34 22.54 -2.97
CA PRO A 151 -0.95 22.48 -3.43
C PRO A 151 -0.02 23.02 -2.33
N SER A 152 1.20 22.50 -2.26
CA SER A 152 2.20 23.01 -1.32
C SER A 152 2.98 24.20 -1.87
N GLU A 153 3.84 24.79 -1.03
CA GLU A 153 4.78 25.82 -1.48
C GLU A 153 5.68 25.34 -2.62
N ASP A 154 6.00 24.03 -2.66
CA ASP A 154 6.52 23.37 -3.85
C ASP A 154 5.34 22.87 -4.68
N ILE A 155 5.08 23.55 -5.80
CA ILE A 155 3.97 23.23 -6.70
C ILE A 155 4.08 21.84 -7.35
N SER A 156 5.16 21.11 -7.15
CA SER A 156 5.27 19.70 -7.55
C SER A 156 4.58 18.73 -6.57
N PHE A 157 4.23 19.18 -5.36
CA PHE A 157 3.55 18.34 -4.36
C PHE A 157 2.20 18.94 -3.96
N TRP A 158 1.13 18.16 -4.08
CA TRP A 158 -0.22 18.57 -3.68
C TRP A 158 -0.81 17.56 -2.71
N ARG A 159 -1.59 18.06 -1.74
CA ARG A 159 -2.52 17.25 -0.95
C ARG A 159 -3.93 17.49 -1.45
N VAL A 160 -4.68 16.42 -1.66
CA VAL A 160 -6.06 16.48 -2.12
C VAL A 160 -6.95 15.80 -1.11
N LEU A 161 -8.10 16.38 -0.81
CA LEU A 161 -9.18 15.71 -0.10
C LEU A 161 -10.20 15.24 -1.14
N LEU A 162 -10.36 13.92 -1.24
CA LEU A 162 -11.35 13.27 -2.09
C LEU A 162 -12.53 12.85 -1.24
N GLU A 163 -13.72 13.34 -1.57
CA GLU A 163 -14.95 12.78 -1.06
C GLU A 163 -15.21 11.43 -1.72
N GLY A 164 -15.58 10.45 -0.90
CA GLY A 164 -15.97 9.13 -1.37
C GLY A 164 -17.14 9.22 -2.34
N HIS A 165 -17.15 8.32 -3.32
CA HIS A 165 -18.19 8.32 -4.34
C HIS A 165 -19.55 7.97 -3.73
N PRO A 166 -20.66 8.63 -4.11
CA PRO A 166 -21.99 8.37 -3.53
C PRO A 166 -22.46 6.94 -3.75
N ASP A 167 -22.09 6.33 -4.87
CA ASP A 167 -22.40 4.94 -5.21
C ASP A 167 -21.35 3.94 -4.73
N SER A 168 -20.50 4.33 -3.77
CA SER A 168 -19.50 3.45 -3.17
C SER A 168 -19.75 3.28 -1.68
N PRO A 169 -19.20 2.22 -1.04
CA PRO A 169 -19.24 2.10 0.42
C PRO A 169 -18.47 3.22 1.15
N PHE A 170 -17.70 4.02 0.41
CA PHE A 170 -16.95 5.15 0.95
C PHE A 170 -17.77 6.44 1.01
N VAL A 171 -19.06 6.40 0.66
CA VAL A 171 -19.96 7.57 0.70
C VAL A 171 -19.91 8.29 2.05
N GLY A 172 -19.81 9.62 2.01
CA GLY A 172 -19.66 10.46 3.19
C GLY A 172 -18.25 10.46 3.82
N GLY A 173 -17.35 9.58 3.38
CA GLY A 173 -15.95 9.57 3.76
C GLY A 173 -15.13 10.65 3.04
N ILE A 174 -14.06 11.12 3.68
CA ILE A 174 -13.09 12.05 3.10
C ILE A 174 -11.70 11.42 3.20
N PHE A 175 -11.05 11.28 2.04
CA PHE A 175 -9.76 10.61 1.91
C PHE A 175 -8.70 11.61 1.48
N ALA A 176 -7.66 11.77 2.30
CA ALA A 176 -6.48 12.53 1.91
C ALA A 176 -5.66 11.70 0.92
N VAL A 177 -5.26 12.34 -0.18
CA VAL A 177 -4.43 11.77 -1.24
C VAL A 177 -3.26 12.70 -1.49
N ASP A 178 -2.06 12.15 -1.51
CA ASP A 178 -0.82 12.84 -1.77
C ASP A 178 -0.45 12.67 -3.26
N ILE A 179 -0.12 13.78 -3.93
CA ILE A 179 0.23 13.83 -5.35
C ILE A 179 1.63 14.41 -5.49
N VAL A 180 2.52 13.69 -6.17
CA VAL A 180 3.88 14.15 -6.48
C VAL A 180 4.06 14.16 -8.00
N LEU A 181 4.38 15.33 -8.54
CA LEU A 181 4.69 15.52 -9.95
C LEU A 181 6.19 15.26 -10.18
N PRO A 182 6.56 14.39 -11.13
CA PRO A 182 7.96 14.18 -11.45
C PRO A 182 8.55 15.36 -12.23
N ASN A 183 9.88 15.47 -12.25
CA ASN A 183 10.59 16.58 -12.92
C ASN A 183 10.30 16.67 -14.43
N ASP A 184 9.94 15.56 -15.05
CA ASP A 184 9.58 15.41 -16.46
C ASP A 184 8.07 15.38 -16.71
N TYR A 185 7.25 15.80 -15.74
CA TYR A 185 5.81 16.01 -15.95
C TYR A 185 5.58 17.03 -17.08
N PRO A 186 4.63 16.81 -18.01
CA PRO A 186 3.64 15.72 -18.07
C PRO A 186 4.05 14.51 -18.92
N PHE A 187 5.34 14.35 -19.26
CA PHE A 187 5.81 13.20 -20.05
C PHE A 187 5.88 11.91 -19.23
N LYS A 188 5.96 12.01 -17.91
CA LYS A 188 5.70 10.91 -16.97
C LYS A 188 4.46 11.19 -16.11
N PRO A 189 3.76 10.13 -15.67
CA PRO A 189 2.57 10.27 -14.84
C PRO A 189 2.89 10.87 -13.47
N PRO A 190 1.91 11.54 -12.83
CA PRO A 190 2.02 11.90 -11.43
C PRO A 190 2.02 10.63 -10.56
N LYS A 191 2.77 10.65 -9.46
CA LYS A 191 2.64 9.63 -8.41
C LYS A 191 1.50 10.04 -7.48
N ILE A 192 0.46 9.20 -7.38
CA ILE A 192 -0.73 9.47 -6.56
C ILE A 192 -0.91 8.34 -5.56
N ASN A 193 -0.87 8.67 -4.27
CA ASN A 193 -0.99 7.72 -3.17
C ASN A 193 -2.05 8.16 -2.15
N PHE A 194 -2.86 7.23 -1.67
CA PHE A 194 -3.73 7.45 -0.51
C PHE A 194 -2.88 7.72 0.74
N HIS A 195 -3.07 8.91 1.31
CA HIS A 195 -2.54 9.26 2.62
C HIS A 195 -3.41 8.63 3.71
N THR A 196 -4.72 8.87 3.64
CA THR A 196 -5.71 8.20 4.47
C THR A 196 -5.78 6.72 4.07
N PRO A 197 -5.57 5.77 4.99
CA PRO A 197 -5.76 4.35 4.71
C PRO A 197 -7.15 4.09 4.14
N ILE A 198 -7.23 3.26 3.09
CA ILE A 198 -8.49 2.89 2.45
C ILE A 198 -8.56 1.38 2.26
N TYR A 199 -9.74 0.83 2.53
CA TYR A 199 -10.03 -0.58 2.34
C TYR A 199 -10.49 -0.83 0.90
N HIS A 200 -9.56 -1.08 -0.02
CA HIS A 200 -9.86 -1.19 -1.45
C HIS A 200 -8.95 -2.21 -2.15
N CYS A 201 -9.49 -3.03 -3.07
CA CYS A 201 -8.72 -4.11 -3.69
C CYS A 201 -7.60 -3.61 -4.62
N ASN A 202 -7.79 -2.47 -5.29
CA ASN A 202 -6.77 -1.84 -6.15
C ASN A 202 -5.83 -0.87 -5.42
N VAL A 203 -5.90 -0.77 -4.08
CA VAL A 203 -5.01 0.11 -3.29
C VAL A 203 -4.29 -0.75 -2.26
N ASN A 204 -2.95 -0.70 -2.25
CA ASN A 204 -2.18 -1.45 -1.27
C ASN A 204 -2.15 -0.77 0.11
N THR A 205 -1.57 -1.45 1.11
CA THR A 205 -1.46 -0.94 2.50
C THR A 205 -0.69 0.37 2.61
N ASN A 206 0.19 0.67 1.65
CA ASN A 206 0.96 1.91 1.62
C ASN A 206 0.20 3.06 0.93
N GLY A 207 -0.97 2.77 0.37
CA GLY A 207 -1.83 3.73 -0.34
C GLY A 207 -1.51 3.86 -1.83
N ALA A 208 -0.59 3.07 -2.38
CA ALA A 208 -0.32 3.09 -3.82
C ALA A 208 -1.50 2.47 -4.58
N ILE A 209 -1.84 3.08 -5.71
CA ILE A 209 -3.02 2.75 -6.51
C ILE A 209 -2.59 1.97 -7.76
N CYS A 210 -3.23 0.84 -8.02
CA CYS A 210 -3.14 0.18 -9.33
C CYS A 210 -4.21 0.76 -10.26
N LEU A 211 -3.78 1.64 -11.16
CA LEU A 211 -4.63 2.23 -12.18
C LEU A 211 -3.79 2.47 -13.44
N ASP A 212 -4.26 1.97 -14.58
CA ASP A 212 -3.48 1.90 -15.81
C ASP A 212 -3.07 3.30 -16.34
N ILE A 213 -3.93 4.29 -16.20
CA ILE A 213 -3.61 5.67 -16.59
C ILE A 213 -2.49 6.32 -15.76
N LEU A 214 -2.10 5.72 -14.63
CA LEU A 214 -0.93 6.13 -13.84
C LEU A 214 0.34 5.34 -14.20
N LYS A 215 0.26 4.46 -15.20
CA LYS A 215 1.33 3.58 -15.67
C LYS A 215 1.41 3.58 -17.20
N ASP A 216 0.95 2.51 -17.85
CA ASP A 216 1.21 2.23 -19.26
C ASP A 216 0.27 3.04 -20.19
N SER A 217 -0.94 3.34 -19.72
CA SER A 217 -1.89 4.20 -20.44
C SER A 217 -1.73 5.70 -20.15
N TRP A 218 -0.66 6.13 -19.47
CA TRP A 218 -0.41 7.56 -19.28
C TRP A 218 -0.10 8.26 -20.61
N SER A 219 -0.68 9.45 -20.77
CA SER A 219 -0.40 10.35 -21.91
C SER A 219 -0.25 11.78 -21.38
N PRO A 220 0.64 12.61 -21.95
CA PRO A 220 0.76 14.03 -21.62
C PRO A 220 -0.53 14.85 -21.81
N SER A 221 -1.51 14.29 -22.53
CA SER A 221 -2.85 14.87 -22.71
C SER A 221 -3.77 14.67 -21.51
N LEU A 222 -3.46 13.73 -20.61
CA LEU A 222 -4.15 13.55 -19.34
C LEU A 222 -3.72 14.65 -18.35
N SER A 223 -4.62 14.96 -17.43
CA SER A 223 -4.41 15.93 -16.36
C SER A 223 -4.52 15.24 -15.01
N VAL A 224 -3.97 15.86 -13.96
CA VAL A 224 -4.11 15.36 -12.59
C VAL A 224 -5.59 15.23 -12.21
N PHE A 225 -6.43 16.18 -12.64
CA PHE A 225 -7.88 16.12 -12.43
C PHE A 225 -8.52 14.85 -12.99
N LYS A 226 -8.18 14.50 -14.24
CA LYS A 226 -8.70 13.28 -14.87
C LYS A 226 -8.28 12.04 -14.09
N CYS A 227 -7.05 12.00 -13.59
CA CYS A 227 -6.60 10.91 -12.73
C CYS A 227 -7.44 10.82 -11.45
N LEU A 228 -7.73 11.95 -10.79
CA LEU A 228 -8.53 11.97 -9.57
C LEU A 228 -9.98 11.54 -9.82
N GLU A 229 -10.59 11.96 -10.94
CA GLU A 229 -11.92 11.50 -11.35
C GLU A 229 -11.91 9.98 -11.63
N SER A 230 -10.88 9.45 -12.30
CA SER A 230 -10.74 8.01 -12.51
C SER A 230 -10.52 7.24 -11.21
N ILE A 231 -9.79 7.80 -10.23
CA ILE A 231 -9.64 7.18 -8.91
C ILE A 231 -10.99 7.14 -8.18
N ARG A 232 -11.79 8.21 -8.23
CA ARG A 232 -13.13 8.22 -7.62
C ARG A 232 -14.09 7.25 -8.32
N ALA A 233 -14.00 7.11 -9.64
CA ALA A 233 -14.74 6.09 -10.37
C ALA A 233 -14.30 4.68 -9.96
N LEU A 234 -12.99 4.45 -9.77
CA LEU A 234 -12.46 3.17 -9.27
C LEU A 234 -12.95 2.86 -7.85
N MET A 235 -13.12 3.86 -6.99
CA MET A 235 -13.73 3.68 -5.66
C MET A 235 -15.19 3.20 -5.73
N ALA A 236 -15.92 3.59 -6.78
CA ALA A 236 -17.30 3.15 -7.02
C ALA A 236 -17.38 1.78 -7.68
N ASP A 237 -16.50 1.52 -8.64
CA ASP A 237 -16.40 0.23 -9.33
C ASP A 237 -14.98 -0.34 -9.23
N PRO A 238 -14.67 -1.03 -8.13
CA PRO A 238 -13.37 -1.67 -7.96
C PRO A 238 -13.17 -2.77 -9.00
N ASN A 239 -11.93 -2.95 -9.45
CA ASN A 239 -11.54 -3.98 -10.42
C ASN A 239 -10.88 -5.18 -9.69
N PRO A 240 -11.60 -6.29 -9.45
CA PRO A 240 -11.05 -7.44 -8.73
C PRO A 240 -9.98 -8.21 -9.53
N ASP A 241 -9.97 -8.09 -10.86
CA ASP A 241 -9.04 -8.82 -11.73
C ASP A 241 -7.62 -8.24 -11.70
N ASP A 242 -7.48 -6.96 -11.33
CA ASP A 242 -6.20 -6.25 -11.14
C ASP A 242 -6.02 -5.80 -9.68
N ALA A 243 -6.32 -6.69 -8.74
CA ALA A 243 -6.25 -6.40 -7.32
C ALA A 243 -4.81 -6.42 -6.79
N MET A 244 -4.46 -5.40 -6.00
CA MET A 244 -3.26 -5.38 -5.16
C MET A 244 -3.47 -6.16 -3.86
N ARG A 245 -4.72 -6.30 -3.41
CA ARG A 245 -5.12 -6.98 -2.17
C ARG A 245 -6.18 -8.04 -2.48
N GLN A 246 -5.73 -9.26 -2.78
CA GLN A 246 -6.56 -10.33 -3.33
C GLN A 246 -7.76 -10.69 -2.45
N TRP A 247 -7.56 -10.73 -1.13
CA TRP A 247 -8.62 -11.04 -0.18
C TRP A 247 -9.73 -9.98 -0.15
N ILE A 248 -9.40 -8.70 -0.38
CA ILE A 248 -10.41 -7.65 -0.55
C ILE A 248 -11.16 -7.87 -1.85
N ALA A 249 -10.47 -8.28 -2.92
CA ALA A 249 -11.09 -8.61 -4.21
C ALA A 249 -12.13 -9.73 -4.06
N GLU A 250 -11.83 -10.78 -3.30
CA GLU A 250 -12.77 -11.86 -2.99
C GLU A 250 -14.01 -11.36 -2.24
N LEU A 251 -13.84 -10.46 -1.26
CA LEU A 251 -14.96 -9.84 -0.54
C LEU A 251 -15.78 -8.91 -1.44
N THR A 252 -15.14 -8.14 -2.31
CA THR A 252 -15.81 -7.33 -3.33
C THR A 252 -16.65 -8.20 -4.26
N LEU A 253 -16.10 -9.33 -4.72
CA LEU A 253 -16.81 -10.28 -5.58
C LEU A 253 -18.00 -10.91 -4.86
N ALA A 254 -17.84 -11.33 -3.60
CA ALA A 254 -18.94 -11.87 -2.79
C ALA A 254 -20.06 -10.83 -2.57
N HIS A 255 -19.70 -9.58 -2.30
CA HIS A 255 -20.64 -8.46 -2.21
C HIS A 255 -21.40 -8.24 -3.54
N LYS A 256 -20.68 -8.18 -4.67
CA LYS A 256 -21.27 -8.02 -6.01
C LYS A 256 -22.20 -9.19 -6.36
N GLN A 257 -21.79 -10.44 -6.11
CA GLN A 257 -22.58 -11.63 -6.39
C GLN A 257 -23.85 -11.74 -5.53
N SER A 258 -23.80 -11.22 -4.31
CA SER A 258 -24.93 -11.24 -3.39
C SER A 258 -25.86 -10.02 -3.53
N ASN A 259 -25.66 -9.17 -4.56
CA ASN A 259 -26.36 -7.90 -4.74
C ASN A 259 -26.36 -7.03 -3.47
N GLY A 260 -25.24 -7.04 -2.76
CA GLY A 260 -25.02 -6.24 -1.56
C GLY A 260 -25.48 -6.84 -0.24
N ALA A 261 -25.99 -8.08 -0.24
CA ALA A 261 -26.35 -8.76 1.01
C ALA A 261 -25.12 -9.14 1.87
N ASP A 262 -23.97 -9.40 1.25
CA ASP A 262 -22.70 -9.59 1.97
C ASP A 262 -22.03 -8.24 2.24
N THR A 263 -22.02 -7.82 3.51
CA THR A 263 -21.51 -6.49 3.91
C THR A 263 -20.06 -6.51 4.41
N ARG A 264 -19.39 -7.67 4.41
CA ARG A 264 -18.00 -7.83 4.92
C ARG A 264 -16.97 -6.99 4.16
N TYR A 265 -17.33 -6.51 2.97
CA TYR A 265 -16.53 -5.61 2.16
C TYR A 265 -16.43 -4.19 2.76
N PHE A 266 -17.39 -3.74 3.56
CA PHE A 266 -17.41 -2.37 4.09
C PHE A 266 -17.78 -2.21 5.58
N ASP A 267 -18.32 -3.24 6.23
CA ASP A 267 -18.67 -3.23 7.67
C ASP A 267 -17.52 -3.70 8.60
N GLN A 268 -16.27 -3.32 8.34
CA GLN A 268 -15.12 -3.69 9.21
C GLN A 268 -14.66 -2.55 10.13
#